data_AF-A0A0M2DQF9-F1
#
_entry.id   AF-A0A0M2DQF9-F1
#
_cell.length_a   1.000
_cell.length_b   1.000
_cell.length_c   1.000
_cell.angle_alpha   90.00
_cell.angle_beta   90.00
_cell.angle_gamma   90.00
#
_symmetry.space_group_name_H-M   'P 1'
#
loop_
_entity.id
_entity.type
_entity.pdbx_description
1 polymer ?
#
loop_
_entity_poly.entity_id
_entity_poly.type
_entity_poly.pdbx_seq_one_letter_code
_entity_poly.pdbx_strand_id
1 'polypeptide(L)'
;MRFVWLDVEDREDVAGDLDIETFPSILVAQGEQARFLGPVLPQTGVLARMLQSLPADAAARPADVQEAQDLLQRLLRADDLQEVLR
;
A
#
# COMPACT_ATOMS: atom_id res chain seq x y z
N MET A 1 -6.73 9.20 8.17
CA MET A 1 -5.67 8.29 7.65
C MET A 1 -6.14 6.88 8.00
N ARG A 2 -6.24 5.99 7.01
CA ARG A 2 -6.77 4.63 7.17
C ARG A 2 -5.61 3.64 7.04
N PHE A 3 -5.58 2.62 7.89
CA PHE A 3 -4.56 1.58 7.84
C PHE A 3 -5.23 0.22 7.73
N VAL A 4 -4.93 -0.47 6.64
CA VAL A 4 -5.48 -1.78 6.32
C VAL A 4 -4.34 -2.79 6.35
N TRP A 5 -4.60 -3.94 6.96
CA TRP A 5 -3.78 -5.13 6.76
C TRP A 5 -4.36 -5.94 5.61
N LEU A 6 -3.51 -6.30 4.65
CA LEU A 6 -3.86 -7.22 3.58
C LEU A 6 -2.96 -8.44 3.75
N ASP A 7 -3.56 -9.55 4.17
CA ASP A 7 -2.90 -10.85 4.10
C ASP A 7 -3.04 -11.38 2.68
N VAL A 8 -1.93 -11.47 1.94
CA VAL A 8 -1.95 -11.85 0.53
C VAL A 8 -2.27 -13.33 0.31
N GLU A 9 -2.07 -14.18 1.33
CA GLU A 9 -2.40 -15.60 1.26
C GLU A 9 -3.90 -15.83 1.45
N ASP A 10 -4.54 -15.06 2.34
CA ASP A 10 -5.98 -15.19 2.64
C ASP A 10 -6.87 -14.33 1.72
N ARG A 11 -6.34 -13.27 1.12
CA ARG A 11 -7.10 -12.28 0.32
C ARG A 11 -6.64 -12.20 -1.12
N GLU A 12 -6.54 -13.35 -1.79
CA GLU A 12 -6.24 -13.44 -3.24
C GLU A 12 -7.23 -12.63 -4.10
N ASP A 13 -8.48 -12.45 -3.65
CA ASP A 13 -9.49 -11.62 -4.32
C ASP A 13 -9.07 -10.14 -4.44
N VAL A 14 -8.32 -9.65 -3.44
CA VAL A 14 -7.82 -8.28 -3.37
C VAL A 14 -6.37 -8.20 -3.85
N ALA A 15 -5.52 -9.15 -3.48
CA ALA A 15 -4.11 -9.21 -3.87
C ALA A 15 -3.95 -9.51 -5.38
N GLY A 16 -4.79 -10.40 -5.92
CA GLY A 16 -4.72 -10.93 -7.30
C GLY A 16 -3.31 -11.38 -7.67
N ASP A 17 -2.81 -10.98 -8.84
CA ASP A 17 -1.55 -11.48 -9.39
C ASP A 17 -0.29 -10.78 -8.83
N LEU A 18 -0.39 -10.12 -7.69
CA LEU A 18 0.75 -9.43 -7.06
C LEU A 18 1.84 -10.43 -6.64
N ASP A 19 3.04 -10.26 -7.18
CA ASP A 19 4.20 -11.06 -6.79
C ASP A 19 4.98 -10.37 -5.66
N ILE A 20 4.48 -10.51 -4.42
CA ILE A 20 5.15 -9.96 -3.23
C ILE A 20 6.26 -10.90 -2.76
N GLU A 21 7.50 -10.60 -3.14
CA GLU A 21 8.66 -11.39 -2.71
C GLU A 21 9.21 -10.99 -1.33
N THR A 22 8.96 -9.76 -0.88
CA THR A 22 9.57 -9.20 0.34
C THR A 22 8.54 -8.59 1.27
N PHE A 23 8.58 -9.01 2.54
CA PHE A 23 7.72 -8.50 3.60
C PHE A 23 8.50 -7.67 4.64
N PRO A 24 7.88 -6.61 5.21
CA PRO A 24 6.59 -6.05 4.82
C PRO A 24 6.69 -5.22 3.52
N SER A 25 5.68 -5.34 2.67
CA SER A 25 5.45 -4.43 1.53
C SER A 25 4.27 -3.51 1.84
N ILE A 26 4.38 -2.23 1.47
CA ILE A 26 3.40 -1.21 1.81
C ILE A 26 2.93 -0.51 0.54
N LEU A 27 1.61 -0.40 0.39
CA LEU A 27 0.96 0.56 -0.49
C LEU A 27 0.66 1.84 0.29
N VAL A 28 1.09 3.00 -0.23
CA VAL A 28 0.64 4.31 0.24
C VAL A 28 -0.14 4.98 -0.87
N ALA A 29 -1.34 5.45 -0.57
CA ALA A 29 -2.21 6.14 -1.51
C ALA A 29 -2.73 7.46 -0.93
N GLN A 30 -3.08 8.38 -1.83
CA GLN A 30 -3.77 9.62 -1.51
C GLN A 30 -5.01 9.73 -2.39
N GLY A 31 -6.19 9.60 -1.78
CA GLY A 31 -7.43 9.44 -2.54
C GLY A 31 -7.37 8.17 -3.40
N GLU A 32 -7.67 8.31 -4.69
CA GLU A 32 -7.65 7.21 -5.66
C GLU A 32 -6.30 7.05 -6.37
N GLN A 33 -5.25 7.72 -5.89
CA GLN A 33 -3.92 7.69 -6.51
C GLN A 33 -2.92 6.97 -5.60
N ALA A 34 -2.37 5.83 -6.07
CA ALA A 34 -1.23 5.21 -5.42
C ALA A 34 0.03 6.09 -5.57
N ARG A 35 0.76 6.27 -4.47
CA ARG A 35 1.97 7.09 -4.34
C ARG A 35 3.23 6.27 -4.14
N PHE A 36 3.11 5.11 -3.51
CA PHE A 36 4.19 4.18 -3.26
C PHE A 36 3.63 2.75 -3.18
N LEU A 37 4.37 1.80 -3.72
CA LEU A 37 4.16 0.36 -3.53
C LEU A 37 5.56 -0.26 -3.49
N GLY A 38 5.85 -1.01 -2.43
CA GLY A 38 7.09 -1.76 -2.35
C GLY A 38 7.52 -2.12 -0.93
N PRO A 39 8.64 -2.81 -0.79
CA PRO A 39 9.16 -3.25 0.49
C PRO A 39 9.64 -2.07 1.33
N VAL A 40 9.44 -2.16 2.64
CA VAL A 40 10.02 -1.22 3.60
C VAL A 40 10.78 -1.97 4.67
N LEU A 41 11.83 -1.34 5.21
CA LEU A 41 12.47 -1.85 6.40
C LEU A 41 11.47 -1.83 7.56
N PRO A 42 11.38 -2.91 8.37
CA PRO A 42 10.48 -2.99 9.52
C PRO A 42 11.02 -2.17 10.70
N GLN A 43 11.25 -0.89 10.46
CA GLN A 43 11.77 0.09 11.40
C GLN A 43 10.85 1.31 11.40
N THR A 44 10.24 1.59 12.55
CA THR A 44 9.23 2.64 12.69
C THR A 44 9.72 4.01 12.20
N GLY A 45 10.99 4.36 12.45
CA GLY A 45 11.56 5.63 12.01
C GLY A 45 11.66 5.77 10.48
N VAL A 46 11.92 4.66 9.77
CA VAL A 46 11.99 4.63 8.31
C VAL A 46 10.60 4.86 7.72
N LEU A 47 9.61 4.10 8.20
CA LEU A 47 8.22 4.23 7.76
C LEU A 47 7.67 5.63 8.06
N ALA A 48 7.90 6.16 9.27
CA ALA A 48 7.44 7.49 9.65
C ALA A 48 8.00 8.58 8.74
N ARG A 49 9.31 8.53 8.42
CA ARG A 49 9.95 9.49 7.53
C ARG A 49 9.41 9.39 6.10
N MET A 50 9.21 8.18 5.58
CA MET A 50 8.62 7.95 4.26
C MET A 50 7.20 8.54 4.16
N LEU A 51 6.35 8.27 5.15
CA LEU A 51 4.98 8.80 5.20
C LEU A 51 4.95 10.33 5.33
N GLN A 52 5.94 10.94 6.00
CA GLN A 52 6.07 12.40 6.08
C GLN A 52 6.53 13.03 4.77
N SER A 53 7.36 12.34 3.97
CA SER A 53 7.88 12.88 2.71
C SER A 53 6.91 12.76 1.53
N LEU A 54 6.16 11.65 1.45
CA LEU A 54 5.30 11.35 0.29
C LEU A 54 4.25 12.43 -0.03
N PRO A 55 3.55 13.05 0.94
CA PRO A 55 2.56 14.09 0.64
C PRO A 55 3.18 15.39 0.09
N ALA A 56 4.44 15.67 0.42
CA ALA A 56 5.14 16.88 -0.01
C ALA A 56 5.76 16.73 -1.43
N ASP A 57 5.91 15.50 -1.91
CA ASP A 57 6.48 15.20 -3.21
C ASP A 57 5.39 15.00 -4.27
N ALA A 58 5.12 16.06 -5.04
CA ALA A 58 4.12 16.01 -6.10
C ALA A 58 4.49 15.02 -7.23
N ALA A 59 5.77 14.67 -7.38
CA ALA A 59 6.27 13.75 -8.40
C ALA A 59 6.37 12.30 -7.90
N ALA A 60 6.20 12.04 -6.60
CA ALA A 60 6.27 10.71 -6.03
C ALA A 60 5.22 9.78 -6.66
N ARG A 61 5.71 8.68 -7.23
CA ARG A 61 4.95 7.60 -7.85
C ARG A 61 5.63 6.27 -7.52
N PRO A 62 4.87 5.17 -7.41
CA PRO A 62 5.43 3.83 -7.29
C PRO A 62 6.25 3.47 -8.55
N ALA A 63 7.18 2.52 -8.40
CA ALA A 63 8.00 2.05 -9.52
C ALA A 63 7.16 1.37 -10.59
N ASP A 64 6.22 0.50 -10.19
CA ASP A 64 5.15 0.00 -11.05
C ASP A 64 3.85 0.75 -10.75
N VAL A 65 3.49 1.67 -11.63
CA VAL A 65 2.29 2.51 -11.46
C VAL A 65 1.02 1.71 -11.68
N GLN A 66 1.02 0.80 -12.64
CA GLN A 66 -0.19 0.09 -13.03
C GLN A 66 -0.58 -0.91 -11.95
N GLU A 67 0.36 -1.75 -11.53
CA GLU A 67 0.14 -2.74 -10.48
C GLU A 67 -0.32 -2.09 -9.17
N ALA A 68 0.31 -0.97 -8.78
CA ALA A 68 -0.07 -0.22 -7.60
C ALA A 68 -1.47 0.42 -7.70
N GLN A 69 -1.86 0.93 -8.88
CA GLN A 69 -3.24 1.42 -9.06
C GLN A 69 -4.24 0.26 -9.00
N ASP A 70 -3.96 -0.87 -9.62
CA ASP A 70 -4.88 -2.01 -9.65
C ASP A 70 -5.11 -2.60 -8.26
N LEU A 71 -4.06 -2.69 -7.44
CA LEU A 71 -4.20 -3.04 -6.02
C LEU A 71 -5.07 -2.01 -5.28
N LEU A 72 -4.80 -0.71 -5.43
CA LEU A 72 -5.58 0.33 -4.76
C LEU A 72 -7.07 0.26 -5.15
N GLN A 73 -7.35 0.06 -6.44
CA GLN A 73 -8.70 -0.03 -6.96
C GLN A 73 -9.47 -1.25 -6.43
N ARG A 74 -8.78 -2.35 -6.13
CA ARG A 74 -9.39 -3.52 -5.46
C ARG A 74 -9.62 -3.26 -3.98
N LEU A 75 -8.65 -2.66 -3.29
CA LEU A 75 -8.78 -2.26 -1.88
C LEU A 75 -9.92 -1.28 -1.64
N LEU A 76 -10.15 -0.32 -2.55
CA LEU A 76 -11.23 0.66 -2.45
C LEU A 76 -12.62 0.05 -2.65
N ARG A 77 -12.73 -1.11 -3.33
CA ARG A 77 -13.98 -1.84 -3.55
C ARG A 77 -14.25 -2.92 -2.50
N ALA A 78 -13.25 -3.27 -1.69
CA ALA A 78 -13.40 -4.30 -0.67
C ALA A 78 -14.02 -3.72 0.62
N ASP A 79 -15.17 -4.26 1.00
CA ASP A 79 -15.98 -3.76 2.11
C ASP A 79 -15.61 -4.39 3.47
N ASP A 80 -14.76 -5.41 3.49
CA ASP A 80 -14.49 -6.29 4.64
C ASP A 80 -13.01 -6.34 5.05
N LEU A 81 -12.25 -5.32 4.67
CA LEU A 81 -10.82 -5.22 4.99
C LEU A 81 -10.56 -5.02 6.48
N GLN A 82 -9.54 -5.70 7.00
CA GLN A 82 -9.13 -5.60 8.40
C GLN A 82 -8.43 -4.26 8.66
N GLU A 83 -9.05 -3.40 9.49
CA GLU A 83 -8.41 -2.17 9.96
C GLU A 83 -7.58 -2.42 11.21
N VAL A 84 -6.33 -1.95 11.18
CA VAL A 84 -5.31 -2.28 12.20
C VAL A 84 -5.14 -1.18 13.25
N LEU A 85 -5.54 0.05 12.91
CA LEU A 85 -5.46 1.19 13.81
C LEU A 85 -6.87 1.76 14.02
N ARG A 86 -7.40 1.56 15.23
CA ARG A 86 -8.63 2.19 15.73
C ARG A 86 -8.30 3.40 16.61
#